data_AF-A0A4C2E353-F1
#
_entry.id   AF-A0A4C2E353-F1
#
_cell.length_a   1.000
_cell.length_b   1.000
_cell.length_c   1.000
_cell.angle_alpha   90.00
_cell.angle_beta   90.00
_cell.angle_gamma   90.00
#
_symmetry.space_group_name_H-M   'P 1'
#
loop_
_entity.id
_entity.type
_entity.pdbx_description
1 polymer ?
#
loop_
_entity_poly.entity_id
_entity_poly.type
_entity_poly.pdbx_seq_one_letter_code
_entity_poly.pdbx_strand_id
1 'polypeptide(L)'
;MKFMSSEVVDPQFTELLFKFSFVVSNTESLLHACEQYKRSLRCFFTESIKILEIFHQVLDGRDVISQSFPNNSPYTSSNLPEGLIRGSQSSPPFAEWWSASEDYCSTPNIGRLRRQVIVIVHRAEQDLLFFEKGVQAPLSQLITISRNVSRTVSRRAAANAELGLLATRYHELFCNRALEKKNVKRQQEEESVIKKLQISLEKFDTLNELCKDGLVKFLELSGQLLDGWFHNYYYTNLRISYALHHFSWSVPEFRKIGISNPSSEDRTTNVDQPTTVFVPTSGICQEFHVAHDAVSKHVASVINGLDK
;
A
#
# COMPACT_ATOMS: atom_id res chain seq x y z
N MET A 1 4.99 -57.16 7.79
CA MET A 1 4.89 -55.90 7.03
C MET A 1 3.50 -55.34 7.25
N LYS A 2 3.38 -54.19 7.95
CA LYS A 2 2.10 -53.49 8.08
C LYS A 2 1.66 -53.02 6.69
N PHE A 3 0.39 -53.22 6.35
CA PHE A 3 -0.21 -52.67 5.13
C PHE A 3 0.02 -51.16 5.11
N MET A 4 0.86 -50.68 4.19
CA MET A 4 0.99 -49.24 3.94
C MET A 4 -0.22 -48.79 3.15
N SER A 5 -1.00 -47.88 3.71
CA SER A 5 -2.07 -47.19 2.98
C SER A 5 -1.48 -46.44 1.78
N SER A 6 -2.29 -46.31 0.73
CA SER A 6 -1.99 -45.64 -0.54
C SER A 6 -1.45 -44.20 -0.40
N GLU A 7 -1.67 -43.57 0.76
CA GLU A 7 -1.14 -42.26 1.11
C GLU A 7 -0.70 -42.25 2.58
N VAL A 8 0.55 -41.84 2.86
CA VAL A 8 1.04 -41.62 4.22
C VAL A 8 0.64 -40.21 4.64
N VAL A 9 -0.52 -40.11 5.30
CA VAL A 9 -1.00 -38.84 5.86
C VAL A 9 -0.15 -38.48 7.08
N ASP A 10 0.66 -37.44 6.95
CA ASP A 10 1.47 -36.89 8.03
C ASP A 10 0.79 -35.60 8.55
N PRO A 11 0.11 -35.65 9.71
CA PRO A 11 -0.66 -34.51 10.21
C PRO A 11 0.23 -33.34 10.59
N GLN A 12 1.42 -33.61 11.13
CA GLN A 12 2.39 -32.58 11.51
C GLN A 12 2.89 -31.84 10.26
N PHE A 13 3.24 -32.57 9.21
CA PHE A 13 3.64 -31.96 7.94
C PHE A 13 2.50 -31.12 7.34
N THR A 14 1.27 -31.61 7.40
CA THR A 14 0.08 -30.90 6.88
C THR A 14 -0.12 -29.56 7.59
N GLU A 15 0.01 -29.54 8.91
CA GLU A 15 -0.09 -28.31 9.70
C GLU A 15 1.02 -27.30 9.35
N LEU A 16 2.26 -27.77 9.25
CA LEU A 16 3.41 -26.94 8.87
C LEU A 16 3.25 -26.37 7.45
N LEU A 17 2.77 -27.18 6.51
CA LEU A 17 2.53 -26.76 5.13
C LEU A 17 1.42 -25.71 5.04
N PHE A 18 0.37 -25.86 5.85
CA PHE A 18 -0.69 -24.85 5.95
C PHE A 18 -0.14 -23.52 6.46
N LYS A 19 0.60 -23.53 7.58
CA LYS A 19 1.23 -22.33 8.15
C LYS A 19 2.18 -21.67 7.16
N PHE A 20 3.01 -22.46 6.46
CA PHE A 20 3.89 -21.98 5.42
C PHE A 20 3.12 -21.27 4.31
N SER A 21 2.10 -21.92 3.75
CA SER A 21 1.29 -21.36 2.65
C SER A 21 0.59 -20.06 3.07
N PHE A 22 0.10 -20.01 4.31
CA PHE A 22 -0.47 -18.81 4.90
C PHE A 22 0.55 -17.66 4.98
N VAL A 23 1.75 -17.91 5.51
CA VAL A 23 2.80 -16.88 5.59
C VAL A 23 3.21 -16.37 4.20
N VAL A 24 3.36 -17.27 3.23
CA VAL A 24 3.73 -16.89 1.85
C VAL A 24 2.68 -16.00 1.21
N SER A 25 1.41 -16.40 1.27
CA SER A 25 0.31 -15.62 0.68
C SER A 25 0.18 -14.23 1.31
N ASN A 26 0.32 -14.13 2.64
CA ASN A 26 0.32 -12.85 3.34
C ASN A 26 1.54 -11.99 2.98
N THR A 27 2.72 -12.59 2.83
CA THR A 27 3.94 -11.87 2.43
C THR A 27 3.80 -11.28 1.02
N GLU A 28 3.24 -12.02 0.07
CA GLU A 28 2.96 -11.54 -1.29
C GLU A 28 1.95 -10.39 -1.28
N SER A 29 0.86 -10.54 -0.52
CA SER A 29 -0.16 -9.50 -0.35
C SER A 29 0.43 -8.23 0.27
N LEU A 30 1.29 -8.38 1.27
CA LEU A 30 1.96 -7.28 1.95
C LEU A 30 2.94 -6.54 1.03
N LEU A 31 3.72 -7.27 0.23
CA LEU A 31 4.60 -6.67 -0.77
C LEU A 31 3.80 -5.86 -1.79
N HIS A 32 2.69 -6.42 -2.28
CA HIS A 32 1.80 -5.72 -3.20
C HIS A 32 1.22 -4.43 -2.60
N ALA A 33 0.76 -4.48 -1.34
CA ALA A 33 0.28 -3.30 -0.63
C ALA A 33 1.38 -2.23 -0.48
N CYS A 34 2.63 -2.64 -0.22
CA CYS A 34 3.77 -1.72 -0.16
C CYS A 34 4.06 -1.06 -1.52
N GLU A 35 3.97 -1.81 -2.61
CA GLU A 35 4.11 -1.26 -3.97
C GLU A 35 3.01 -0.27 -4.30
N GLN A 36 1.76 -0.60 -3.96
CA GLN A 36 0.62 0.27 -4.14
C GLN A 36 0.76 1.56 -3.32
N TYR A 37 1.16 1.46 -2.04
CA TYR A 37 1.42 2.62 -1.19
C TYR A 37 2.44 3.58 -1.83
N LYS A 38 3.60 3.06 -2.25
CA LYS A 38 4.65 3.86 -2.91
C LYS A 38 4.13 4.54 -4.16
N ARG A 39 3.40 3.80 -5.01
CA ARG A 39 2.82 4.33 -6.24
C ARG A 39 1.81 5.45 -5.96
N SER A 40 0.91 5.23 -5.00
CA SER A 40 -0.10 6.21 -4.59
C SER A 40 0.55 7.49 -4.07
N LEU A 41 1.61 7.39 -3.28
CA LEU A 41 2.34 8.55 -2.78
C LEU A 41 2.99 9.37 -3.92
N ARG A 42 3.60 8.70 -4.90
CA ARG A 42 4.14 9.36 -6.10
C ARG A 42 3.08 10.05 -6.94
N CYS A 43 1.93 9.38 -7.14
CA CYS A 43 0.79 9.97 -7.82
C CYS A 43 0.28 11.21 -7.08
N PHE A 44 0.10 11.13 -5.75
CA PHE A 44 -0.31 12.27 -4.92
C PHE A 44 0.59 13.50 -5.13
N PHE A 45 1.91 13.32 -5.10
CA PHE A 45 2.86 14.42 -5.32
C PHE A 45 2.81 14.98 -6.74
N THR A 46 2.73 14.11 -7.73
CA THR A 46 2.67 14.51 -9.14
C THR A 46 1.42 15.35 -9.41
N GLU A 47 0.26 14.87 -8.95
CA GLU A 47 -1.01 15.59 -9.12
C GLU A 47 -1.05 16.88 -8.30
N SER A 48 -0.48 16.90 -7.10
CA SER A 48 -0.37 18.11 -6.29
C SER A 48 0.41 19.22 -7.01
N ILE A 49 1.52 18.87 -7.69
CA ILE A 49 2.30 19.84 -8.47
C ILE A 49 1.50 20.36 -9.67
N LYS A 50 0.81 19.48 -10.40
CA LYS A 50 -0.04 19.88 -11.55
C LYS A 50 -1.16 20.81 -11.14
N ILE A 51 -1.84 20.50 -10.02
CA ILE A 51 -2.91 21.34 -9.47
C ILE A 51 -2.36 22.75 -9.16
N LEU A 52 -1.20 22.83 -8.51
CA LEU A 52 -0.56 24.13 -8.24
C LEU A 52 -0.16 24.88 -9.50
N GLU A 53 0.27 24.19 -10.55
CA GLU A 53 0.58 24.79 -11.84
C GLU A 53 -0.67 25.36 -12.53
N ILE A 54 -1.80 24.65 -12.47
CA ILE A 54 -3.10 25.15 -12.96
C ILE A 54 -3.52 26.40 -12.16
N PHE A 55 -3.43 26.36 -10.83
CA PHE A 55 -3.74 27.54 -10.00
C PHE A 55 -2.85 28.73 -10.34
N HIS A 56 -1.56 28.50 -10.56
CA HIS A 56 -0.63 29.53 -10.99
C HIS A 56 -1.07 30.17 -12.32
N GLN A 57 -1.42 29.36 -13.31
CA GLN A 57 -1.87 29.84 -14.62
C GLN A 57 -3.20 30.61 -14.54
N VAL A 58 -4.15 30.16 -13.72
CA VAL A 58 -5.44 30.84 -13.54
C VAL A 58 -5.28 32.19 -12.82
N LEU A 59 -4.44 32.23 -11.78
CA LEU A 59 -4.25 33.45 -10.99
C LEU A 59 -3.36 34.48 -11.70
N ASP A 60 -2.35 34.03 -12.45
CA ASP A 60 -1.49 34.90 -13.29
C ASP A 60 -2.16 35.27 -14.62
N GLY A 61 -3.13 34.47 -15.09
CA GLY A 61 -3.94 34.74 -16.28
C GLY A 61 -4.79 36.02 -16.19
N ARG A 62 -4.78 36.70 -15.03
CA ARG A 62 -5.29 38.06 -14.86
C ARG A 62 -4.58 39.12 -15.72
N ASP A 63 -3.39 38.83 -16.27
CA ASP A 63 -2.70 39.73 -17.20
C ASP A 63 -2.99 39.46 -18.69
N VAL A 64 -3.71 38.38 -19.04
CA VAL A 64 -3.94 38.00 -20.46
C VAL A 64 -5.05 38.81 -21.13
N ILE A 65 -5.90 39.51 -20.37
CA ILE A 65 -6.98 40.35 -20.93
C ILE A 65 -6.50 41.78 -21.30
N SER A 66 -5.26 42.16 -20.96
CA SER A 66 -4.72 43.51 -21.25
C SER A 66 -3.76 43.58 -22.45
N GLN A 67 -3.74 42.58 -23.35
CA GLN A 67 -3.05 42.71 -24.63
C GLN A 67 -3.94 43.35 -25.70
N SER A 68 -3.94 44.69 -25.69
CA SER A 68 -3.92 45.57 -26.87
C SER A 68 -4.89 45.25 -28.01
N PHE A 69 -6.02 45.96 -28.07
CA PHE A 69 -6.61 46.33 -29.35
C PHE A 69 -5.61 47.20 -30.13
N PRO A 70 -5.23 46.87 -31.37
CA PRO A 70 -4.41 47.75 -32.17
C PRO A 70 -5.29 48.94 -32.61
N ASN A 71 -4.98 50.09 -32.01
CA ASN A 71 -5.50 51.39 -32.38
C ASN A 71 -4.98 51.76 -33.78
N ASN A 72 -5.70 51.33 -34.83
CA ASN A 72 -5.44 51.76 -36.20
C ASN A 72 -6.65 52.52 -36.74
N SER A 73 -6.56 53.85 -36.63
CA SER A 73 -7.23 54.79 -37.53
C SER A 73 -6.63 54.66 -38.95
N PRO A 74 -7.42 54.84 -40.02
CA PRO A 74 -7.36 56.14 -40.70
C PRO A 74 -8.71 56.64 -41.27
N TYR A 75 -8.84 57.96 -41.29
CA TYR A 75 -9.82 58.82 -41.97
C TYR A 75 -10.59 58.24 -43.18
N THR A 76 -11.92 58.43 -43.23
CA THR A 76 -12.63 59.14 -44.33
C THR A 76 -14.03 59.58 -43.86
N SER A 77 -14.40 60.82 -44.18
CA SER A 77 -15.69 61.47 -43.87
C SER A 77 -16.84 61.02 -44.78
N SER A 78 -18.09 61.01 -44.29
CA SER A 78 -19.29 61.50 -45.02
C SER A 78 -20.56 61.46 -44.16
N ASN A 79 -21.01 62.64 -43.73
CA ASN A 79 -22.38 63.18 -43.71
C ASN A 79 -23.64 62.32 -43.36
N LEU A 80 -24.35 62.84 -42.34
CA LEU A 80 -25.82 62.93 -42.13
C LEU A 80 -26.60 61.73 -41.52
N PRO A 81 -27.79 61.95 -40.91
CA PRO A 81 -28.07 61.61 -39.51
C PRO A 81 -29.34 60.73 -39.32
N GLU A 82 -29.69 60.53 -38.05
CA GLU A 82 -31.02 60.16 -37.54
C GLU A 82 -31.44 58.67 -37.57
N GLY A 83 -31.79 58.16 -36.39
CA GLY A 83 -32.85 57.16 -36.27
C GLY A 83 -32.51 55.81 -35.62
N LEU A 84 -32.91 55.70 -34.35
CA LEU A 84 -33.67 54.57 -33.78
C LEU A 84 -32.96 53.26 -33.36
N ILE A 85 -32.80 53.15 -32.04
CA ILE A 85 -33.14 52.00 -31.17
C ILE A 85 -32.68 50.61 -31.63
N ARG A 86 -31.63 50.09 -30.98
CA ARG A 86 -31.45 48.64 -30.79
C ARG A 86 -30.92 48.37 -29.37
N GLY A 87 -31.73 47.63 -28.62
CA GLY A 87 -31.56 47.36 -27.19
C GLY A 87 -30.20 46.76 -26.85
N SER A 88 -29.52 47.41 -25.90
CA SER A 88 -28.37 46.88 -25.21
C SER A 88 -28.87 46.01 -24.06
N GLN A 89 -28.82 44.69 -24.21
CA GLN A 89 -28.79 43.78 -23.06
C GLN A 89 -27.34 43.76 -22.57
N SER A 90 -27.03 44.57 -21.57
CA SER A 90 -25.82 44.42 -20.78
C SER A 90 -26.00 43.19 -19.88
N SER A 91 -25.31 42.10 -20.21
CA SER A 91 -24.92 41.13 -19.19
C SER A 91 -24.02 41.86 -18.19
N PRO A 92 -24.19 41.72 -16.87
CA PRO A 92 -23.29 42.36 -15.94
C PRO A 92 -21.89 41.74 -16.11
N PRO A 93 -20.82 42.55 -16.16
CA PRO A 93 -19.48 42.00 -16.14
C PRO A 93 -19.29 41.36 -14.76
N PHE A 94 -19.05 40.05 -14.73
CA PHE A 94 -18.67 39.30 -13.53
C PHE A 94 -17.38 39.84 -12.84
N ALA A 95 -16.75 40.87 -13.43
CA ALA A 95 -15.56 41.55 -12.94
C ALA A 95 -15.82 42.53 -11.78
N GLU A 96 -17.06 42.92 -11.50
CA GLU A 96 -17.35 43.97 -10.51
C GLU A 96 -17.44 43.46 -9.05
N TRP A 97 -17.51 42.15 -8.83
CA TRP A 97 -17.60 41.57 -7.47
C TRP A 97 -16.29 41.49 -6.69
N TRP A 98 -15.15 41.79 -7.30
CA TRP A 98 -13.84 41.64 -6.64
C TRP A 98 -13.02 42.93 -6.58
N SER A 99 -13.56 44.06 -7.06
CA SER A 99 -12.81 45.31 -7.21
C SER A 99 -13.01 46.30 -6.07
N ALA A 100 -13.51 45.86 -4.91
CA ALA A 100 -13.68 46.71 -3.73
C ALA A 100 -13.21 45.98 -2.47
N SER A 101 -11.89 45.94 -2.28
CA SER A 101 -11.22 45.97 -0.96
C SER A 101 -9.71 45.85 -1.20
N GLU A 102 -9.04 46.99 -1.39
CA GLU A 102 -7.60 47.09 -1.14
C GLU A 102 -7.38 47.14 0.37
N ASP A 103 -7.64 46.02 1.05
CA ASP A 103 -7.18 45.80 2.42
C ASP A 103 -6.47 44.45 2.48
N TYR A 104 -5.14 44.54 2.42
CA TYR A 104 -4.09 43.53 2.64
C TYR A 104 -4.53 42.07 2.91
N CYS A 105 -5.09 41.41 1.91
CA CYS A 105 -5.06 39.94 1.84
C CYS A 105 -3.98 39.55 0.83
N SER A 106 -2.74 39.35 1.32
CA SER A 106 -1.59 39.00 0.48
C SER A 106 -1.91 37.77 -0.37
N THR A 107 -2.11 37.95 -1.68
CA THR A 107 -2.39 36.86 -2.61
C THR A 107 -1.35 35.75 -2.41
N PRO A 108 -1.76 34.49 -2.21
CA PRO A 108 -0.82 33.40 -1.97
C PRO A 108 0.12 33.26 -3.16
N ASN A 109 1.43 33.26 -2.90
CA ASN A 109 2.44 33.12 -3.95
C ASN A 109 2.53 31.65 -4.37
N ILE A 110 1.70 31.27 -5.35
CA ILE A 110 1.60 29.89 -5.82
C ILE A 110 2.93 29.38 -6.39
N GLY A 111 3.72 30.25 -7.02
CA GLY A 111 5.05 29.88 -7.54
C GLY A 111 6.02 29.47 -6.43
N ARG A 112 5.97 30.15 -5.28
CA ARG A 112 6.74 29.79 -4.08
C ARG A 112 6.23 28.49 -3.46
N LEU A 113 4.92 28.33 -3.34
CA LEU A 113 4.29 27.11 -2.84
C LEU A 113 4.69 25.88 -3.67
N ARG A 114 4.67 26.00 -5.01
CA ARG A 114 5.13 24.95 -5.93
C ARG A 114 6.58 24.56 -5.69
N ARG A 115 7.49 25.54 -5.55
CA ARG A 115 8.91 25.26 -5.23
C ARG A 115 9.07 24.51 -3.90
N GLN A 116 8.31 24.89 -2.88
CA GLN A 116 8.35 24.21 -1.59
C GLN A 116 7.75 22.80 -1.66
N VAL A 117 6.69 22.58 -2.46
CA VAL A 117 6.19 21.23 -2.75
C VAL A 117 7.29 20.35 -3.35
N ILE A 118 8.02 20.84 -4.36
CA ILE A 118 9.11 20.08 -4.99
C ILE A 118 10.18 19.65 -3.97
N VAL A 119 10.51 20.53 -3.00
CA VAL A 119 11.46 20.19 -1.92
C VAL A 119 10.93 19.05 -1.05
N ILE A 120 9.65 19.07 -0.65
CA ILE A 120 9.08 17.99 0.16
C ILE A 120 8.94 16.69 -0.65
N VAL A 121 8.62 16.76 -1.95
CA VAL A 121 8.64 15.58 -2.84
C VAL A 121 10.03 14.94 -2.85
N HIS A 122 11.08 15.74 -3.03
CA HIS A 122 12.44 15.21 -3.05
C HIS A 122 12.81 14.51 -1.74
N ARG A 123 12.43 15.09 -0.59
CA ARG A 123 12.62 14.46 0.72
C ARG A 123 11.85 13.14 0.85
N ALA A 124 10.58 13.13 0.43
CA ALA A 124 9.76 11.91 0.46
C ALA A 124 10.31 10.82 -0.47
N GLU A 125 10.86 11.16 -1.63
CA GLU A 125 11.54 10.20 -2.51
C GLU A 125 12.79 9.59 -1.85
N GLN A 126 13.57 10.36 -1.08
CA GLN A 126 14.67 9.80 -0.29
C GLN A 126 14.15 8.79 0.75
N ASP A 127 13.08 9.12 1.46
CA ASP A 127 12.45 8.19 2.41
C ASP A 127 11.88 6.95 1.70
N LEU A 128 11.36 7.09 0.47
CA LEU A 128 10.92 5.96 -0.35
C LEU A 128 12.08 5.05 -0.79
N LEU A 129 13.30 5.57 -0.99
CA LEU A 129 14.47 4.72 -1.24
C LEU A 129 14.82 3.87 -0.01
N PHE A 130 14.67 4.42 1.20
CA PHE A 130 14.79 3.64 2.44
C PHE A 130 13.64 2.63 2.57
N PHE A 131 12.42 3.00 2.18
CA PHE A 131 11.28 2.09 2.15
C PHE A 131 11.52 0.89 1.22
N GLU A 132 12.04 1.13 0.01
CA GLU A 132 12.37 0.08 -0.95
C GLU A 132 13.39 -0.92 -0.35
N LYS A 133 14.45 -0.41 0.28
CA LYS A 133 15.52 -1.24 0.84
C LYS A 133 15.13 -1.93 2.15
N GLY A 134 14.46 -1.24 3.06
CA GLY A 134 14.17 -1.69 4.42
C GLY A 134 12.82 -2.41 4.58
N VAL A 135 11.90 -2.22 3.62
CA VAL A 135 10.54 -2.76 3.68
C VAL A 135 10.28 -3.69 2.49
N GLN A 136 10.48 -3.24 1.26
CA GLN A 136 10.12 -4.07 0.09
C GLN A 136 11.12 -5.20 -0.18
N ALA A 137 12.43 -4.91 -0.11
CA ALA A 137 13.47 -5.88 -0.43
C ALA A 137 13.45 -7.12 0.50
N PRO A 138 13.28 -7.00 1.83
CA PRO A 138 13.18 -8.18 2.70
C PRO A 138 11.98 -9.09 2.36
N LEU A 139 10.82 -8.52 2.03
CA LEU A 139 9.65 -9.30 1.61
C LEU A 139 9.90 -10.03 0.29
N SER A 140 10.54 -9.36 -0.68
CA SER A 140 10.91 -9.97 -1.96
C SER A 140 11.90 -11.13 -1.79
N GLN A 141 12.86 -10.98 -0.87
CA GLN A 141 13.79 -12.05 -0.51
C GLN A 141 13.05 -13.23 0.13
N LEU A 142 12.12 -12.98 1.05
CA LEU A 142 11.33 -14.02 1.70
C LEU A 142 10.49 -14.82 0.68
N ILE A 143 9.88 -14.15 -0.30
CA ILE A 143 9.16 -14.80 -1.42
C ILE A 143 10.12 -15.64 -2.27
N THR A 144 11.35 -15.19 -2.48
CA THR A 144 12.34 -15.96 -3.24
C THR A 144 12.73 -17.24 -2.50
N ILE A 145 12.93 -17.14 -1.18
CA ILE A 145 13.21 -18.30 -0.32
C ILE A 145 12.01 -19.26 -0.31
N SER A 146 10.79 -18.74 -0.20
CA SER A 146 9.59 -19.57 -0.17
C SER A 146 9.44 -20.41 -1.45
N ARG A 147 9.77 -19.87 -2.62
CA ARG A 147 9.80 -20.64 -3.88
C ARG A 147 10.75 -21.84 -3.82
N ASN A 148 11.90 -21.71 -3.14
CA ASN A 148 12.84 -22.81 -2.97
C ASN A 148 12.27 -23.89 -2.03
N VAL A 149 11.62 -23.47 -0.94
CA VAL A 149 10.93 -24.38 -0.01
C VAL A 149 9.80 -25.11 -0.74
N SER A 150 8.97 -24.40 -1.50
CA SER A 150 7.88 -24.98 -2.31
C SER A 150 8.38 -26.05 -3.29
N ARG A 151 9.52 -25.84 -3.95
CA ARG A 151 10.12 -26.88 -4.82
C ARG A 151 10.48 -28.15 -4.05
N THR A 152 10.97 -28.02 -2.82
CA THR A 152 11.32 -29.17 -1.97
C THR A 152 10.06 -29.91 -1.52
N VAL A 153 9.02 -29.17 -1.14
CA VAL A 153 7.68 -29.73 -0.84
C VAL A 153 7.11 -30.49 -2.05
N SER A 154 7.22 -29.94 -3.26
CA SER A 154 6.76 -30.63 -4.47
C SER A 154 7.55 -31.92 -4.74
N ARG A 155 8.86 -31.96 -4.46
CA ARG A 155 9.66 -33.19 -4.57
C ARG A 155 9.22 -34.24 -3.57
N ARG A 156 8.89 -33.86 -2.33
CA ARG A 156 8.30 -34.77 -1.33
C ARG A 156 6.96 -35.33 -1.83
N ALA A 157 6.08 -34.49 -2.37
CA ALA A 157 4.79 -34.92 -2.89
C ALA A 157 4.95 -35.93 -4.04
N ALA A 158 5.89 -35.70 -4.95
CA ALA A 158 6.22 -36.63 -6.03
C ALA A 158 6.76 -37.98 -5.51
N ALA A 159 7.62 -37.96 -4.48
CA ALA A 159 8.13 -39.17 -3.84
C ALA A 159 7.01 -39.96 -3.13
N ASN A 160 6.07 -39.28 -2.47
CA ASN A 160 4.90 -39.91 -1.86
C ASN A 160 4.01 -40.59 -2.90
N ALA A 161 3.76 -39.93 -4.04
CA ALA A 161 2.99 -40.50 -5.14
C ALA A 161 3.69 -41.74 -5.75
N GLU A 162 5.01 -41.69 -5.93
CA GLU A 162 5.83 -42.83 -6.38
C GLU A 162 5.70 -44.02 -5.42
N LEU A 163 5.77 -43.76 -4.10
CA LEU A 163 5.59 -44.76 -3.06
C LEU A 163 4.18 -45.39 -3.13
N GLY A 164 3.13 -44.59 -3.27
CA GLY A 164 1.74 -45.06 -3.39
C GLY A 164 1.51 -45.95 -4.63
N LEU A 165 2.10 -45.59 -5.78
CA LEU A 165 2.06 -46.41 -6.99
C LEU A 165 2.76 -47.76 -6.81
N LEU A 166 3.95 -47.76 -6.19
CA LEU A 166 4.69 -49.00 -5.91
C LEU A 166 3.98 -49.88 -4.87
N ALA A 167 3.37 -49.28 -3.84
CA ALA A 167 2.58 -49.99 -2.84
C ALA A 167 1.35 -50.66 -3.46
N THR A 168 0.65 -49.96 -4.36
CA THR A 168 -0.50 -50.51 -5.10
C THR A 168 -0.07 -51.68 -5.98
N ARG A 169 1.01 -51.52 -6.76
CA ARG A 169 1.56 -52.62 -7.58
C ARG A 169 1.99 -53.82 -6.74
N TYR A 170 2.60 -53.60 -5.58
CA TYR A 170 2.95 -54.68 -4.66
C TYR A 170 1.71 -55.41 -4.14
N HIS A 171 0.67 -54.65 -3.77
CA HIS A 171 -0.61 -55.22 -3.33
C HIS A 171 -1.28 -56.07 -4.41
N GLU A 172 -1.30 -55.61 -5.67
CA GLU A 172 -1.82 -56.37 -6.81
C GLU A 172 -1.05 -57.70 -7.00
N LEU A 173 0.29 -57.65 -6.98
CA LEU A 173 1.13 -58.85 -7.08
C LEU A 173 0.86 -59.84 -5.95
N PHE A 174 0.64 -59.33 -4.73
CA PHE A 174 0.32 -60.11 -3.54
C PHE A 174 -1.08 -60.76 -3.61
N CYS A 175 -2.12 -59.99 -3.96
CA CYS A 175 -3.50 -60.50 -4.09
C CYS A 175 -3.61 -61.57 -5.17
N ASN A 176 -2.99 -61.34 -6.33
CA ASN A 176 -2.96 -62.32 -7.41
C ASN A 176 -2.18 -63.59 -7.02
N ARG A 177 -1.34 -63.55 -5.97
CA ARG A 177 -0.55 -64.72 -5.51
C ARG A 177 -1.44 -65.77 -4.84
N ALA A 178 -2.53 -65.33 -4.25
CA ALA A 178 -3.52 -66.22 -3.64
C ALA A 178 -4.30 -67.04 -4.68
N LEU A 179 -4.29 -66.61 -5.96
CA LEU A 179 -5.11 -67.17 -7.04
C LEU A 179 -4.33 -68.06 -8.03
N GLU A 180 -2.99 -68.02 -8.08
CA GLU A 180 -2.19 -68.70 -9.12
C GLU A 180 -0.93 -69.42 -8.59
N LYS A 181 -0.47 -70.47 -9.32
CA LYS A 181 0.75 -71.24 -9.00
C LYS A 181 2.02 -70.38 -9.14
N LYS A 182 2.95 -70.52 -8.19
CA LYS A 182 4.25 -69.83 -8.17
C LYS A 182 5.04 -70.06 -9.46
N ASN A 183 5.37 -68.96 -10.16
CA ASN A 183 6.26 -68.93 -11.33
C ASN A 183 7.53 -68.15 -10.98
N VAL A 184 8.71 -68.67 -11.36
CA VAL A 184 10.04 -68.05 -11.10
C VAL A 184 10.12 -66.61 -11.61
N LYS A 185 9.55 -66.34 -12.80
CA LYS A 185 9.53 -64.99 -13.40
C LYS A 185 8.80 -63.98 -12.51
N ARG A 186 7.75 -64.44 -11.83
CA ARG A 186 6.91 -63.62 -10.96
C ARG A 186 7.55 -63.35 -9.60
N GLN A 187 8.29 -64.33 -9.06
CA GLN A 187 9.08 -64.11 -7.85
C GLN A 187 10.16 -63.04 -8.08
N GLN A 188 10.83 -63.07 -9.24
CA GLN A 188 11.80 -62.02 -9.61
C GLN A 188 11.15 -60.64 -9.73
N GLU A 189 9.93 -60.56 -10.27
CA GLU A 189 9.18 -59.29 -10.33
C GLU A 189 8.80 -58.78 -8.94
N GLU A 190 8.30 -59.66 -8.05
CA GLU A 190 7.96 -59.34 -6.67
C GLU A 190 9.19 -58.80 -5.91
N GLU A 191 10.34 -59.49 -6.00
CA GLU A 191 11.59 -59.04 -5.39
C GLU A 191 12.06 -57.68 -5.94
N SER A 192 11.91 -57.45 -7.25
CA SER A 192 12.25 -56.17 -7.88
C SER A 192 11.36 -55.03 -7.37
N VAL A 193 10.06 -55.26 -7.24
CA VAL A 193 9.11 -54.27 -6.69
C VAL A 193 9.40 -53.99 -5.22
N ILE A 194 9.70 -55.02 -4.41
CA ILE A 194 10.08 -54.85 -3.00
C ILE A 194 11.33 -53.98 -2.86
N LYS A 195 12.38 -54.24 -3.66
CA LYS A 195 13.60 -53.42 -3.64
C LYS A 195 13.32 -51.96 -4.01
N LYS A 196 12.51 -51.72 -5.05
CA LYS A 196 12.10 -50.36 -5.45
C LYS A 196 11.27 -49.67 -4.36
N LEU A 197 10.37 -50.40 -3.70
CA LEU A 197 9.55 -49.89 -2.61
C LEU A 197 10.44 -49.43 -1.43
N GLN A 198 11.44 -50.23 -1.05
CA GLN A 198 12.39 -49.87 0.01
C GLN A 198 13.17 -48.59 -0.33
N ILE A 199 13.74 -48.50 -1.54
CA ILE A 199 14.47 -47.31 -1.98
C ILE A 199 13.56 -46.08 -2.02
N SER A 200 12.32 -46.23 -2.51
CA SER A 200 11.34 -45.13 -2.57
C SER A 200 10.91 -44.67 -1.18
N LEU A 201 10.75 -45.60 -0.23
CA LEU A 201 10.42 -45.31 1.16
C LEU A 201 11.54 -44.51 1.84
N GLU A 202 12.80 -44.96 1.73
CA GLU A 202 13.95 -44.23 2.29
C GLU A 202 14.10 -42.82 1.71
N LYS A 203 13.88 -42.68 0.39
CA LYS A 203 13.87 -41.38 -0.30
C LYS A 203 12.74 -40.48 0.22
N PHE A 204 11.54 -41.03 0.40
CA PHE A 204 10.40 -40.30 0.95
C PHE A 204 10.67 -39.85 2.39
N ASP A 205 11.14 -40.75 3.26
CA ASP A 205 11.42 -40.46 4.66
C ASP A 205 12.48 -39.35 4.79
N THR A 206 13.55 -39.43 4.00
CA THR A 206 14.60 -38.40 3.95
C THR A 206 14.03 -37.04 3.55
N LEU A 207 13.19 -37.00 2.51
CA LEU A 207 12.55 -35.76 2.06
C LEU A 207 11.49 -35.25 3.05
N ASN A 208 10.79 -36.15 3.74
CA ASN A 208 9.78 -35.79 4.72
C ASN A 208 10.40 -35.05 5.89
N GLU A 209 11.48 -35.60 6.46
CA GLU A 209 12.19 -34.98 7.58
C GLU A 209 12.88 -33.68 7.17
N LEU A 210 13.51 -33.64 5.99
CA LEU A 210 14.09 -32.41 5.44
C LEU A 210 13.02 -31.31 5.28
N CYS A 211 11.83 -31.66 4.78
CA CYS A 211 10.74 -30.70 4.65
C CYS A 211 10.23 -30.22 6.01
N LYS A 212 10.06 -31.12 7.00
CA LYS A 212 9.60 -30.71 8.34
C LYS A 212 10.57 -29.73 9.00
N ASP A 213 11.86 -30.07 9.03
CA ASP A 213 12.91 -29.21 9.58
C ASP A 213 12.99 -27.89 8.82
N GLY A 214 12.97 -27.95 7.48
CA GLY A 214 13.00 -26.77 6.62
C GLY A 214 11.80 -25.85 6.81
N LEU A 215 10.59 -26.39 6.97
CA LEU A 215 9.37 -25.61 7.21
C LEU A 215 9.40 -24.94 8.58
N VAL A 216 9.83 -25.66 9.63
CA VAL A 216 9.98 -25.09 10.99
C VAL A 216 10.96 -23.92 10.96
N LYS A 217 12.16 -24.11 10.40
CA LYS A 217 13.17 -23.06 10.28
C LYS A 217 12.69 -21.88 9.45
N PHE A 218 11.99 -22.13 8.35
CA PHE A 218 11.41 -21.06 7.53
C PHE A 218 10.43 -20.21 8.33
N LEU A 219 9.51 -20.84 9.08
CA LEU A 219 8.51 -20.15 9.89
C LEU A 219 9.16 -19.32 11.00
N GLU A 220 10.17 -19.86 11.67
CA GLU A 220 10.94 -19.15 12.70
C GLU A 220 11.64 -17.91 12.12
N LEU A 221 12.39 -18.08 11.03
CA LEU A 221 13.09 -16.98 10.36
C LEU A 221 12.13 -15.93 9.81
N SER A 222 10.96 -16.35 9.32
CA SER A 222 9.91 -15.43 8.88
C SER A 222 9.40 -14.57 10.04
N GLY A 223 9.19 -15.18 11.21
CA GLY A 223 8.79 -14.46 12.42
C GLY A 223 9.82 -13.41 12.83
N GLN A 224 11.10 -13.79 12.88
CA GLN A 224 12.20 -12.88 13.22
C GLN A 224 12.35 -11.73 12.21
N LEU A 225 12.21 -12.03 10.91
CA LEU A 225 12.24 -11.01 9.86
C LEU A 225 11.10 -10.02 10.03
N LEU A 226 9.88 -10.50 10.28
CA LEU A 226 8.68 -9.65 10.39
C LEU A 226 8.72 -8.73 11.60
N ASP A 227 9.33 -9.16 12.70
CA ASP A 227 9.53 -8.34 13.90
C ASP A 227 10.38 -7.09 13.56
N GLY A 228 11.55 -7.26 12.96
CA GLY A 228 12.39 -6.14 12.51
C GLY A 228 11.77 -5.34 11.35
N TRP A 229 11.06 -6.02 10.45
CA TRP A 229 10.42 -5.41 9.28
C TRP A 229 9.35 -4.39 9.68
N PHE A 230 8.51 -4.71 10.67
CA PHE A 230 7.42 -3.83 11.08
C PHE A 230 7.94 -2.48 11.60
N HIS A 231 9.04 -2.50 12.36
CA HIS A 231 9.70 -1.28 12.83
C HIS A 231 10.15 -0.40 11.65
N ASN A 232 10.81 -0.98 10.64
CA ASN A 232 11.24 -0.25 9.45
C ASN A 232 10.06 0.34 8.67
N TYR A 233 8.99 -0.45 8.51
CA TYR A 233 7.75 0.01 7.89
C TYR A 233 7.14 1.19 8.64
N TYR A 234 6.98 1.05 9.96
CA TYR A 234 6.33 2.04 10.80
C TYR A 234 7.12 3.35 10.84
N TYR A 235 8.43 3.30 11.13
CA TYR A 235 9.25 4.51 11.21
C TYR A 235 9.39 5.24 9.88
N THR A 236 9.44 4.51 8.76
CA THR A 236 9.51 5.15 7.44
C THR A 236 8.20 5.87 7.12
N ASN A 237 7.05 5.24 7.39
CA ASN A 237 5.75 5.88 7.26
C ASN A 237 5.62 7.11 8.17
N LEU A 238 6.07 7.00 9.43
CA LEU A 238 6.04 8.11 10.37
C LEU A 238 6.88 9.29 9.88
N ARG A 239 8.08 9.05 9.35
CA ARG A 239 8.96 10.09 8.79
C ARG A 239 8.29 10.82 7.62
N ILE A 240 7.70 10.08 6.69
CA ILE A 240 7.00 10.64 5.53
C ILE A 240 5.81 11.48 6.00
N SER A 241 4.96 10.92 6.87
CA SER A 241 3.79 11.62 7.42
C SER A 241 4.17 12.87 8.20
N TYR A 242 5.21 12.80 9.04
CA TYR A 242 5.72 13.95 9.77
C TYR A 242 6.24 15.03 8.83
N ALA A 243 6.97 14.66 7.78
CA ALA A 243 7.50 15.61 6.81
C ALA A 243 6.35 16.33 6.06
N LEU A 244 5.30 15.59 5.67
CA LEU A 244 4.09 16.15 5.06
C LEU A 244 3.33 17.08 6.01
N HIS A 245 3.14 16.67 7.25
CA HIS A 245 2.48 17.47 8.27
C HIS A 245 3.28 18.75 8.57
N HIS A 246 4.59 18.63 8.79
CA HIS A 246 5.42 19.81 8.99
C HIS A 246 5.38 20.74 7.77
N PHE A 247 5.37 20.20 6.56
CA PHE A 247 5.22 20.98 5.34
C PHE A 247 3.89 21.76 5.31
N SER A 248 2.75 21.13 5.59
CA SER A 248 1.45 21.82 5.58
C SER A 248 1.38 22.97 6.59
N TRP A 249 2.04 22.82 7.74
CA TRP A 249 2.06 23.84 8.80
C TRP A 249 3.11 24.94 8.61
N SER A 250 4.27 24.63 8.03
CA SER A 250 5.40 25.56 7.91
C SER A 250 5.32 26.47 6.70
N VAL A 251 4.49 26.12 5.71
CA VAL A 251 4.31 26.90 4.48
C VAL A 251 3.31 28.04 4.73
N PRO A 252 3.76 29.31 4.70
CA PRO A 252 2.91 30.47 4.95
C PRO A 252 1.72 30.56 3.98
N GLU A 253 1.91 30.11 2.75
CA GLU A 253 0.89 30.14 1.69
C GLU A 253 -0.33 29.29 2.06
N PHE A 254 -0.18 28.14 2.74
CA PHE A 254 -1.33 27.37 3.22
C PHE A 254 -2.07 28.06 4.37
N ARG A 255 -1.35 28.75 5.27
CA ARG A 255 -1.99 29.54 6.33
C ARG A 255 -2.82 30.69 5.76
N LYS A 256 -2.35 31.32 4.69
CA LYS A 256 -3.08 32.39 4.00
C LYS A 256 -4.34 31.89 3.29
N ILE A 257 -4.35 30.63 2.83
CA ILE A 257 -5.53 30.00 2.21
C ILE A 257 -6.55 29.57 3.28
N GLY A 258 -6.10 29.18 4.49
CA GLY A 258 -6.96 28.67 5.56
C GLY A 258 -7.53 29.69 6.55
N ILE A 259 -7.10 30.96 6.54
CA ILE A 259 -7.49 32.00 7.52
C ILE A 259 -8.31 33.13 6.85
N SER A 260 -9.01 32.85 5.76
CA SER A 260 -9.94 33.80 5.14
C SER A 260 -11.29 33.83 5.90
N ASN A 261 -11.28 34.19 7.18
CA ASN A 261 -12.48 34.70 7.84
C ASN A 261 -12.44 36.23 7.78
N PRO A 262 -13.23 36.88 6.91
CA PRO A 262 -13.41 38.32 6.98
C PRO A 262 -14.39 38.60 8.11
N SER A 263 -13.91 38.73 9.36
CA SER A 263 -14.70 39.38 10.41
C SER A 263 -14.31 40.85 10.49
N SER A 264 -14.75 41.61 9.49
CA SER A 264 -15.03 43.03 9.70
C SER A 264 -16.36 43.12 10.44
N GLU A 265 -16.34 43.44 11.72
CA GLU A 265 -17.28 44.38 12.35
C GLU A 265 -16.98 44.52 13.86
N ASP A 266 -16.42 45.67 14.21
CA ASP A 266 -16.63 46.27 15.52
C ASP A 266 -18.12 46.60 15.67
N ARG A 267 -18.86 45.90 16.55
CA ARG A 267 -19.58 46.49 17.70
C ARG A 267 -20.62 45.53 18.33
N THR A 268 -20.43 45.36 19.64
CA THR A 268 -21.43 45.22 20.72
C THR A 268 -22.25 43.93 20.89
N THR A 269 -22.10 43.42 22.13
CA THR A 269 -23.01 42.62 22.98
C THR A 269 -23.25 41.15 22.65
N ASN A 270 -22.57 40.33 23.46
CA ASN A 270 -23.00 39.08 24.12
C ASN A 270 -23.61 37.94 23.28
N VAL A 271 -23.02 36.77 23.54
CA VAL A 271 -23.46 35.39 23.28
C VAL A 271 -22.86 34.75 22.02
N ASP A 272 -22.10 33.68 22.29
CA ASP A 272 -21.57 32.61 21.43
C ASP A 272 -20.42 32.92 20.45
N GLN A 273 -19.20 32.99 20.99
CA GLN A 273 -17.97 32.67 20.26
C GLN A 273 -17.78 31.14 20.16
N PRO A 274 -17.59 30.55 18.97
CA PRO A 274 -16.92 29.27 18.86
C PRO A 274 -15.41 29.51 18.99
N THR A 275 -14.89 29.21 20.17
CA THR A 275 -13.46 29.24 20.50
C THR A 275 -12.72 28.20 19.65
N THR A 276 -12.12 28.58 18.53
CA THR A 276 -11.07 27.76 17.90
C THR A 276 -9.79 27.94 18.73
N VAL A 277 -9.65 27.05 19.72
CA VAL A 277 -8.49 26.97 20.61
C VAL A 277 -7.23 26.81 19.75
N PHE A 278 -6.34 27.80 19.86
CA PHE A 278 -4.98 27.69 19.35
C PHE A 278 -4.29 26.59 20.17
N VAL A 279 -4.12 25.39 19.60
CA VAL A 279 -3.41 24.29 20.29
C VAL A 279 -1.90 24.49 20.05
N PRO A 280 -1.13 24.92 21.05
CA PRO A 280 0.32 25.02 20.92
C PRO A 280 0.92 23.63 20.70
N THR A 281 2.10 23.55 20.11
CA THR A 281 2.78 22.31 19.66
C THR A 281 2.96 21.27 20.78
N SER A 282 2.95 21.69 22.04
CA SER A 282 2.96 20.81 23.23
C SER A 282 1.63 20.10 23.52
N GLY A 283 0.50 20.64 23.02
CA GLY A 283 -0.85 20.09 23.19
C GLY A 283 -1.23 19.06 22.13
N ILE A 284 -0.64 19.09 20.93
CA ILE A 284 -1.02 18.19 19.82
C ILE A 284 -0.65 16.73 20.12
N CYS A 285 0.53 16.47 20.69
CA CYS A 285 0.88 15.12 21.15
C CYS A 285 -0.05 14.66 22.28
N GLN A 286 -0.39 15.55 23.21
CA GLN A 286 -1.30 15.26 24.31
C GLN A 286 -2.71 14.93 23.80
N GLU A 287 -3.23 15.70 22.84
CA GLU A 287 -4.55 15.50 22.22
C GLU A 287 -4.58 14.26 21.33
N PHE A 288 -3.50 14.00 20.58
CA PHE A 288 -3.35 12.76 19.82
C PHE A 288 -3.36 11.54 20.75
N HIS A 289 -2.61 11.57 21.86
CA HIS A 289 -2.66 10.52 22.87
C HIS A 289 -4.04 10.43 23.54
N VAL A 290 -4.68 11.53 23.91
CA VAL A 290 -6.02 11.51 24.50
C VAL A 290 -7.05 10.90 23.54
N ALA A 291 -7.01 11.24 22.25
CA ALA A 291 -7.93 10.72 21.25
C ALA A 291 -7.64 9.26 20.89
N HIS A 292 -6.37 8.89 20.68
CA HIS A 292 -6.00 7.56 20.19
C HIS A 292 -5.71 6.54 21.29
N ASP A 293 -5.33 6.96 22.50
CA ASP A 293 -5.24 6.06 23.66
C ASP A 293 -6.64 5.70 24.16
N ALA A 294 -7.63 6.59 24.03
CA ALA A 294 -9.03 6.26 24.31
C ALA A 294 -9.56 5.18 23.35
N VAL A 295 -9.24 5.31 22.05
CA VAL A 295 -9.57 4.29 21.03
C VAL A 295 -8.79 2.99 21.29
N SER A 296 -7.51 3.06 21.63
CA SER A 296 -6.70 1.87 21.95
C SER A 296 -7.20 1.16 23.22
N LYS A 297 -7.63 1.89 24.25
CA LYS A 297 -8.27 1.33 25.45
C LYS A 297 -9.64 0.72 25.13
N HIS A 298 -10.41 1.34 24.24
CA HIS A 298 -11.69 0.79 23.80
C HIS A 298 -11.50 -0.52 23.02
N VAL A 299 -10.57 -0.55 22.05
CA VAL A 299 -10.21 -1.76 21.30
C VAL A 299 -9.65 -2.84 22.22
N ALA A 300 -8.77 -2.50 23.16
CA ALA A 300 -8.27 -3.46 24.15
C ALA A 300 -9.39 -3.99 25.07
N SER A 301 -10.38 -3.17 25.43
CA SER A 301 -11.54 -3.61 26.23
C SER A 301 -12.50 -4.51 25.44
N VAL A 302 -12.63 -4.30 24.14
CA VAL A 302 -13.44 -5.14 23.23
C VAL A 302 -12.75 -6.49 23.00
N ILE A 303 -11.43 -6.50 22.86
CA ILE A 303 -10.64 -7.72 22.70
C ILE A 303 -10.60 -8.52 24.01
N ASN A 304 -10.43 -7.87 25.17
CA ASN A 304 -10.41 -8.53 26.47
C ASN A 304 -11.81 -8.82 27.05
N GLY A 305 -12.87 -8.29 26.43
CA GLY A 305 -14.27 -8.53 26.80
C GLY A 305 -14.94 -9.66 26.01
N LEU A 306 -14.22 -10.29 25.08
CA LEU A 306 -14.69 -11.43 24.28
C LEU A 306 -14.49 -12.80 24.96
N ASP A 307 -13.92 -12.83 26.17
CA ASP A 307 -13.80 -14.02 27.03
C ASP A 307 -14.70 -13.92 28.28
N LYS A 308 -15.99 -13.63 28.10
CA LYS A 308 -17.04 -13.94 29.07
C LYS A 308 -18.29 -14.50 28.39
#